data_AF-A0A315XXP9-F1
#
_entry.id   AF-A0A315XXP9-F1
#
_cell.length_a   1.000
_cell.length_b   1.000
_cell.length_c   1.000
_cell.angle_alpha   90.00
_cell.angle_beta   90.00
_cell.angle_gamma   90.00
#
_symmetry.space_group_name_H-M   'P 1'
#
loop_
_entity.id
_entity.type
_entity.pdbx_description
1 polymer ?
#
loop_
_entity_poly.entity_id
_entity_poly.type
_entity_poly.pdbx_seq_one_letter_code
_entity_poly.pdbx_strand_id
1 'polypeptide(L)'
;MREILVSRFETFTDDFHFDDNKSICNIAVNTKEQTISFTVESGDLPKIYVILMIMSVNKTWLQIVDIFEVPADMSRYFLLTRWLSFDASDYYLCHEGDNGVPVIDRCLFKCGDDRGISLCILSPLDYLMLVEYDSRFGFSTPKSRLKELREDYGFRYIK
;
A
#
# COMPACT_ATOMS: atom_id res chain seq x y z
N MET A 1 15.82 -4.52 -20.77
CA MET A 1 15.43 -3.93 -19.47
C MET A 1 14.57 -4.97 -18.76
N ARG A 2 14.76 -5.25 -17.46
CA ARG A 2 13.90 -6.23 -16.76
C ARG A 2 12.51 -5.63 -16.61
N GLU A 3 11.48 -6.36 -17.07
CA GLU A 3 10.08 -5.92 -17.01
C GLU A 3 9.52 -5.96 -15.57
N ILE A 4 10.07 -6.84 -14.74
CA ILE A 4 9.71 -6.97 -13.32
C ILE A 4 10.97 -6.78 -12.46
N LEU A 5 10.90 -5.85 -11.51
CA LEU A 5 11.96 -5.58 -10.54
C LEU A 5 11.48 -5.98 -9.15
N VAL A 6 12.13 -6.99 -8.57
CA VAL A 6 11.79 -7.52 -7.24
C VAL A 6 12.79 -7.00 -6.21
N SER A 7 12.27 -6.56 -5.07
CA SER A 7 13.01 -6.13 -3.89
C SER A 7 12.53 -6.93 -2.68
N ARG A 8 13.46 -7.59 -1.99
CA ARG A 8 13.21 -8.33 -0.75
C ARG A 8 13.69 -7.53 0.45
N PHE A 9 12.89 -7.48 1.51
CA PHE A 9 13.19 -6.68 2.70
C PHE A 9 12.62 -7.29 3.99
N GLU A 10 13.20 -6.89 5.10
CA GLU A 10 12.69 -7.14 6.45
C GLU A 10 11.96 -5.88 6.95
N THR A 11 10.82 -6.05 7.64
CA THR A 11 10.04 -4.96 8.24
C THR A 11 9.29 -5.41 9.50
N PHE A 12 8.81 -4.46 10.30
CA PHE A 12 7.92 -4.72 11.44
C PHE A 12 6.46 -4.77 11.00
N THR A 13 5.58 -5.30 11.85
CA THR A 13 4.15 -5.43 11.57
C THR A 13 3.38 -4.13 11.72
N ASP A 14 3.83 -3.25 12.64
CA ASP A 14 3.23 -1.95 12.91
C ASP A 14 4.22 -0.88 13.40
N ASP A 15 3.70 0.34 13.53
CA ASP A 15 4.44 1.59 13.75
C ASP A 15 4.91 1.80 15.17
N PHE A 16 4.26 1.09 16.08
CA PHE A 16 4.46 1.31 17.50
C PHE A 16 5.49 0.33 18.07
N HIS A 17 5.98 -0.61 17.24
CA HIS A 17 6.95 -1.63 17.63
C HIS A 17 6.54 -2.35 18.92
N PHE A 18 5.22 -2.55 19.12
CA PHE A 18 4.73 -3.16 20.37
C PHE A 18 5.17 -4.62 20.50
N ASP A 19 5.38 -5.28 19.36
CA ASP A 19 5.96 -6.61 19.26
C ASP A 19 7.21 -6.57 18.36
N ASP A 20 8.33 -7.13 18.83
CA ASP A 20 9.59 -7.29 18.07
C ASP A 20 9.46 -8.25 16.85
N ASN A 21 8.25 -8.64 16.50
CA ASN A 21 7.98 -9.57 15.42
C ASN A 21 8.21 -8.90 14.07
N LYS A 22 9.10 -9.52 13.30
CA LYS A 22 9.51 -9.06 11.97
C LYS A 22 8.96 -9.97 10.89
N SER A 23 8.79 -9.37 9.72
CA SER A 23 8.29 -10.01 8.53
C SER A 23 9.30 -9.88 7.40
N ILE A 24 9.50 -10.97 6.67
CA ILE A 24 10.23 -10.96 5.40
C ILE A 24 9.21 -10.81 4.29
N CYS A 25 9.38 -9.78 3.48
CA CYS A 25 8.44 -9.41 2.44
C CYS A 25 9.15 -9.13 1.13
N ASN A 26 8.37 -9.16 0.04
CA ASN A 26 8.81 -8.87 -1.30
C ASN A 26 7.91 -7.79 -1.90
N ILE A 27 8.52 -6.87 -2.64
CA ILE A 27 7.82 -5.95 -3.54
C ILE A 27 8.29 -6.20 -4.96
N ALA A 28 7.37 -6.33 -5.90
CA ALA A 28 7.70 -6.38 -7.31
C ALA A 28 7.04 -5.22 -8.07
N VAL A 29 7.84 -4.51 -8.86
CA VAL A 29 7.34 -3.46 -9.77
C VAL A 29 7.31 -4.03 -11.18
N ASN A 30 6.13 -4.13 -11.77
CA ASN A 30 5.95 -4.45 -13.19
C ASN A 30 5.87 -3.14 -13.97
N THR A 31 6.92 -2.82 -14.71
CA THR A 31 7.02 -1.54 -15.45
C THR A 31 6.15 -1.51 -16.71
N LYS A 32 5.77 -2.68 -17.23
CA LYS A 32 4.92 -2.81 -18.42
C LYS A 32 3.44 -2.65 -18.08
N GLU A 33 3.00 -3.32 -17.02
CA GLU A 33 1.61 -3.23 -16.54
C GLU A 33 1.39 -2.04 -15.60
N GLN A 34 2.47 -1.34 -15.23
CA GLN A 34 2.46 -0.21 -14.30
C GLN A 34 1.84 -0.58 -12.94
N THR A 35 2.24 -1.72 -12.39
CA THR A 35 1.75 -2.19 -11.09
C THR A 35 2.89 -2.37 -10.09
N ILE A 36 2.55 -2.22 -8.81
CA ILE A 36 3.38 -2.65 -7.70
C ILE A 36 2.66 -3.75 -6.93
N SER A 37 3.34 -4.85 -6.67
CA SER A 37 2.84 -5.91 -5.80
C SER A 37 3.64 -5.97 -4.52
N PHE A 38 2.97 -6.41 -3.46
CA PHE A 38 3.57 -6.74 -2.18
C PHE A 38 3.17 -8.16 -1.80
N THR A 39 4.10 -8.95 -1.27
CA THR A 39 3.84 -10.32 -0.78
C THR A 39 4.65 -10.59 0.48
N VAL A 40 4.02 -11.19 1.50
CA VAL A 40 4.71 -11.71 2.69
C VAL A 40 5.30 -13.09 2.38
N GLU A 41 6.58 -13.27 2.68
CA GLU A 41 7.29 -14.55 2.54
C GLU A 41 7.26 -15.35 3.85
N SER A 42 7.50 -14.68 4.98
CA SER A 42 7.49 -15.29 6.32
C SER A 42 7.33 -14.25 7.43
N GLY A 43 6.90 -14.69 8.60
CA GLY A 43 6.66 -13.83 9.77
C GLY A 43 5.22 -13.31 9.80
N ASP A 44 4.98 -12.31 10.63
CA ASP A 44 3.66 -11.76 10.85
C ASP A 44 3.19 -10.87 9.68
N LEU A 45 1.90 -10.58 9.60
CA LEU A 45 1.36 -9.79 8.48
C LEU A 45 1.44 -8.29 8.77
N PRO A 46 2.10 -7.48 7.91
CA PRO A 46 2.19 -6.05 8.14
C PRO A 46 0.85 -5.34 7.87
N LYS A 47 0.65 -4.23 8.58
CA LYS A 47 -0.48 -3.32 8.39
C LYS A 47 -0.33 -2.52 7.09
N ILE A 48 -1.46 -1.99 6.62
CA ILE A 48 -1.56 -1.25 5.34
C ILE A 48 -0.57 -0.09 5.25
N TYR A 49 -0.42 0.70 6.32
CA TYR A 49 0.51 1.81 6.36
C TYR A 49 1.95 1.36 6.09
N VAL A 50 2.39 0.25 6.70
CA VAL A 50 3.77 -0.24 6.55
C VAL A 50 4.01 -0.59 5.08
N ILE A 51 3.05 -1.27 4.45
CA ILE A 51 3.08 -1.62 3.03
C ILE A 51 3.17 -0.37 2.15
N LEU A 52 2.29 0.62 2.36
CA LEU A 52 2.29 1.88 1.59
C LEU A 52 3.60 2.65 1.77
N MET A 53 4.15 2.67 2.98
CA MET A 53 5.45 3.27 3.27
C MET A 53 6.57 2.58 2.49
N ILE A 54 6.62 1.25 2.45
CA ILE A 54 7.65 0.53 1.68
C ILE A 54 7.50 0.85 0.18
N MET A 55 6.28 0.83 -0.34
CA MET A 55 6.02 1.20 -1.73
C MET A 55 6.53 2.62 -2.03
N SER A 56 6.31 3.56 -1.10
CA SER A 56 6.73 4.96 -1.18
C SER A 56 8.24 5.17 -1.13
N VAL A 57 9.05 4.15 -0.80
CA VAL A 57 10.52 4.23 -0.88
C VAL A 57 11.10 3.53 -2.10
N ASN A 58 10.29 2.82 -2.88
CA ASN A 58 10.72 2.20 -4.13
C ASN A 58 10.84 3.24 -5.25
N LYS A 59 12.08 3.53 -5.67
CA LYS A 59 12.35 4.57 -6.67
C LYS A 59 11.71 4.30 -8.04
N THR A 60 11.70 3.04 -8.49
CA THR A 60 11.09 2.68 -9.78
C THR A 60 9.59 2.90 -9.73
N TRP A 61 8.96 2.52 -8.63
CA TRP A 61 7.53 2.74 -8.44
C TRP A 61 7.18 4.23 -8.46
N LEU A 62 7.91 5.05 -7.69
CA LEU A 62 7.67 6.49 -7.68
C LEU A 62 7.83 7.13 -9.06
N GLN A 63 8.77 6.67 -9.89
CA GLN A 63 8.89 7.14 -11.27
C GLN A 63 7.65 6.85 -12.11
N ILE A 64 6.98 5.72 -11.89
CA ILE A 64 5.72 5.36 -12.57
C ILE A 64 4.58 6.25 -12.06
N VAL A 65 4.50 6.46 -10.74
CA VAL A 65 3.46 7.30 -10.12
C VAL A 65 3.62 8.77 -10.53
N ASP A 66 4.84 9.30 -10.57
CA ASP A 66 5.11 10.71 -10.87
C ASP A 66 4.72 11.09 -12.31
N ILE A 67 4.73 10.13 -13.25
CA ILE A 67 4.33 10.35 -14.65
C ILE A 67 2.89 9.92 -14.93
N PHE A 68 2.18 9.41 -13.92
CA PHE A 68 0.81 8.96 -14.08
C PHE A 68 -0.11 10.18 -14.25
N GLU A 69 -0.73 10.27 -15.42
CA GLU A 69 -1.77 11.28 -15.67
C GLU A 69 -3.07 10.84 -14.99
N VAL A 70 -3.40 11.54 -13.92
CA VAL A 70 -4.64 11.31 -13.17
C VAL A 70 -5.85 11.49 -14.11
N PRO A 71 -6.73 10.48 -14.24
CA PRO A 71 -7.94 10.62 -15.03
C PRO A 71 -8.78 11.81 -14.58
N ALA A 72 -9.36 12.55 -15.53
CA ALA A 72 -10.14 13.76 -15.23
C ALA A 72 -11.37 13.49 -14.33
N ASP A 73 -11.81 12.23 -14.26
CA ASP A 73 -12.93 11.74 -13.46
C ASP A 73 -12.50 11.10 -12.12
N MET A 74 -11.25 11.28 -11.68
CA MET A 74 -10.77 10.77 -10.39
C MET A 74 -11.69 11.17 -9.22
N SER A 75 -12.36 12.32 -9.30
CA SER A 75 -13.32 12.79 -8.28
C SER A 75 -14.51 11.84 -8.07
N ARG A 76 -14.79 10.93 -9.00
CA ARG A 76 -15.84 9.91 -8.88
C ARG A 76 -15.38 8.70 -8.08
N TYR A 77 -14.08 8.49 -7.96
CA TYR A 77 -13.51 7.36 -7.25
C TYR A 77 -13.37 7.68 -5.75
N PHE A 78 -13.63 6.67 -4.93
CA PHE A 78 -13.47 6.74 -3.49
C PHE A 78 -13.14 5.36 -2.91
N LEU A 79 -12.64 5.34 -1.68
CA LEU A 79 -12.42 4.11 -0.95
C LEU A 79 -13.64 3.79 -0.09
N LEU A 80 -14.17 2.58 -0.25
CA LEU A 80 -15.10 1.99 0.69
C LEU A 80 -14.30 1.09 1.63
N THR A 81 -14.43 1.34 2.93
CA THR A 81 -13.80 0.52 3.97
C THR A 81 -14.86 -0.30 4.69
N ARG A 82 -14.60 -1.61 4.82
CA ARG A 82 -15.42 -2.48 5.65
C ARG A 82 -14.67 -2.72 6.95
N TRP A 83 -15.15 -2.10 8.02
CA TRP A 83 -14.61 -2.32 9.36
C TRP A 83 -14.94 -3.74 9.82
N LEU A 84 -13.91 -4.51 10.20
CA LEU A 84 -14.05 -5.87 10.73
C LEU A 84 -13.78 -5.92 12.23
N SER A 85 -12.70 -5.26 12.67
CA SER A 85 -12.28 -5.12 14.06
C SER A 85 -11.46 -3.84 14.25
N PHE A 86 -11.13 -3.49 15.49
CA PHE A 86 -10.29 -2.32 15.81
C PHE A 86 -8.99 -2.25 14.97
N ASP A 87 -8.42 -3.39 14.61
CA ASP A 87 -7.16 -3.56 13.89
C ASP A 87 -7.29 -4.10 12.45
N ALA A 88 -8.50 -4.41 11.97
CA ALA A 88 -8.71 -5.01 10.64
C ALA A 88 -9.84 -4.31 9.86
N SER A 89 -9.54 -3.97 8.60
CA SER A 89 -10.51 -3.42 7.65
C SER A 89 -10.20 -3.89 6.24
N ASP A 90 -11.24 -4.25 5.50
CA ASP A 90 -11.09 -4.44 4.05
C ASP A 90 -11.18 -3.09 3.34
N TYR A 91 -10.48 -2.98 2.22
CA TYR A 91 -10.44 -1.76 1.41
C TYR A 91 -10.85 -2.08 -0.02
N TYR A 92 -11.82 -1.32 -0.52
CA TYR A 92 -12.35 -1.46 -1.86
C TYR A 92 -12.21 -0.13 -2.59
N LEU A 93 -11.73 -0.18 -3.83
CA LEU A 93 -11.88 0.93 -4.77
C LEU A 93 -13.30 0.90 -5.31
N CYS A 94 -13.94 2.05 -5.24
CA CYS A 94 -15.30 2.27 -5.72
C CYS A 94 -15.35 3.52 -6.60
N HIS A 95 -16.40 3.60 -7.41
CA HIS A 95 -16.84 4.84 -8.04
C HIS A 95 -18.33 5.09 -7.81
N GLU A 96 -18.75 6.33 -7.98
CA GLU A 96 -20.16 6.69 -8.05
C GLU A 96 -20.75 6.26 -9.40
N GLY A 97 -21.67 5.31 -9.40
CA GLY A 97 -22.39 4.87 -10.59
C GLY A 97 -23.36 5.94 -11.11
N ASP A 98 -23.76 5.84 -12.37
CA ASP A 98 -24.63 6.83 -13.03
C ASP A 98 -26.01 7.02 -12.36
N ASN A 99 -26.41 6.07 -11.52
CA ASN A 99 -27.65 6.10 -10.73
C ASN A 99 -27.45 6.62 -9.29
N GLY A 100 -26.25 7.14 -8.96
CA GLY A 100 -25.88 7.59 -7.62
C GLY A 100 -25.57 6.45 -6.63
N VAL A 101 -25.53 5.20 -7.09
CA VAL A 101 -25.19 4.04 -6.25
C VAL A 101 -23.70 3.73 -6.38
N PRO A 102 -22.98 3.54 -5.25
CA PRO A 102 -21.61 3.04 -5.26
C PRO A 102 -21.44 1.73 -6.03
N VAL A 103 -20.47 1.69 -6.93
CA VAL A 103 -20.03 0.47 -7.62
C VAL A 103 -18.67 0.07 -7.07
N ILE A 104 -18.51 -1.19 -6.69
CA ILE A 104 -17.22 -1.75 -6.28
C ILE A 104 -16.46 -2.20 -7.51
N ASP A 105 -15.38 -1.51 -7.85
CA ASP A 105 -14.52 -1.87 -8.98
C ASP A 105 -13.56 -3.00 -8.61
N ARG A 106 -12.95 -2.89 -7.42
CA ARG A 106 -11.86 -3.77 -7.01
C ARG A 106 -11.74 -3.86 -5.51
N CYS A 107 -11.45 -5.06 -5.02
CA CYS A 107 -10.95 -5.27 -3.67
C CYS A 107 -9.43 -5.01 -3.67
N LEU A 108 -8.97 -3.99 -2.93
CA LEU A 108 -7.55 -3.62 -2.85
C LEU A 108 -6.83 -4.45 -1.78
N PHE A 109 -7.48 -4.59 -0.64
CA PHE A 109 -6.99 -5.38 0.49
C PHE A 109 -8.14 -6.14 1.12
N LYS A 110 -7.92 -7.43 1.36
CA LYS A 110 -8.68 -8.18 2.36
C LYS A 110 -7.79 -8.40 3.56
N CYS A 111 -8.21 -7.90 4.71
CA CYS A 111 -7.60 -8.34 5.96
C CYS A 111 -8.13 -9.75 6.23
N GLY A 112 -7.25 -10.75 6.26
CA GLY A 112 -7.63 -12.10 6.67
C GLY A 112 -7.96 -12.16 8.16
N ASP A 113 -8.35 -13.34 8.65
CA ASP A 113 -8.61 -13.59 10.07
C ASP A 113 -7.38 -13.29 10.96
N ASP A 114 -6.17 -13.31 10.37
CA ASP A 114 -4.89 -13.00 11.01
C ASP A 114 -4.55 -11.49 11.04
N ARG A 115 -5.51 -10.62 10.68
CA ARG A 115 -5.50 -9.16 10.91
C ARG A 115 -4.44 -8.32 10.18
N GLY A 116 -3.72 -8.89 9.21
CA GLY A 116 -2.82 -8.14 8.33
C GLY A 116 -2.97 -8.48 6.85
N ILE A 117 -2.09 -7.92 6.02
CA ILE A 117 -2.12 -8.08 4.56
C ILE A 117 -0.97 -8.99 4.13
N SER A 118 -1.29 -10.11 3.50
CA SER A 118 -0.30 -11.07 3.00
C SER A 118 0.08 -10.85 1.53
N LEU A 119 -0.82 -10.24 0.74
CA LEU A 119 -0.64 -9.97 -0.68
C LEU A 119 -1.47 -8.77 -1.10
N CYS A 120 -0.90 -7.90 -1.94
CA CYS A 120 -1.67 -6.93 -2.71
C CYS A 120 -1.00 -6.63 -4.05
N ILE A 121 -1.78 -6.13 -5.00
CA ILE A 121 -1.30 -5.61 -6.29
C ILE A 121 -2.05 -4.31 -6.54
N LEU A 122 -1.32 -3.22 -6.68
CA LEU A 122 -1.86 -1.89 -6.84
C LEU A 122 -1.45 -1.30 -8.18
N SER A 123 -2.42 -0.69 -8.86
CA SER A 123 -2.17 0.29 -9.92
C SER A 123 -1.82 1.67 -9.31
N PRO A 124 -1.38 2.65 -10.12
CA PRO A 124 -1.07 3.98 -9.61
C PRO A 124 -2.30 4.65 -8.99
N LEU A 125 -3.49 4.47 -9.60
CA LEU A 125 -4.76 4.96 -9.06
C LEU A 125 -5.06 4.35 -7.68
N ASP A 126 -4.96 3.03 -7.55
CA ASP A 126 -5.21 2.33 -6.28
C ASP A 126 -4.30 2.92 -5.17
N TYR A 127 -3.00 3.03 -5.46
CA TYR A 127 -2.00 3.56 -4.54
C TYR A 127 -2.27 5.02 -4.15
N LEU A 128 -2.59 5.89 -5.12
CA LEU A 128 -2.89 7.30 -4.85
C LEU A 128 -4.13 7.46 -3.95
N MET A 129 -5.20 6.70 -4.24
CA MET A 129 -6.41 6.71 -3.41
C MET A 129 -6.14 6.30 -1.97
N LEU A 130 -5.28 5.30 -1.77
CA LEU A 130 -4.89 4.80 -0.45
C LEU A 130 -4.04 5.81 0.33
N VAL A 131 -3.04 6.42 -0.32
CA VAL A 131 -2.19 7.44 0.29
C VAL A 131 -2.98 8.71 0.63
N GLU A 132 -3.89 9.15 -0.24
CA GLU A 132 -4.76 10.29 0.05
C GLU A 132 -5.76 10.01 1.18
N TYR A 133 -6.27 8.77 1.28
CA TYR A 133 -7.14 8.38 2.38
C TYR A 133 -6.38 8.37 3.71
N ASP A 134 -5.15 7.84 3.76
CA ASP A 134 -4.28 7.87 4.94
C ASP A 134 -4.02 9.31 5.44
N SER A 135 -3.80 10.25 4.51
CA SER A 135 -3.63 11.67 4.84
C SER A 135 -4.83 12.29 5.57
N ARG A 136 -6.06 11.79 5.32
CA ARG A 136 -7.30 12.25 5.94
C ARG A 136 -7.47 11.77 7.39
N PHE A 137 -6.74 10.74 7.81
CA PHE A 137 -6.70 10.26 9.21
C PHE A 137 -5.59 10.93 10.04
N GLY A 138 -5.01 12.02 9.56
CA GLY A 138 -4.04 12.82 10.32
C GLY A 138 -2.59 12.37 10.16
N PHE A 139 -2.32 11.41 9.28
CA PHE A 139 -0.95 11.10 8.85
C PHE A 139 -0.59 11.97 7.64
N SER A 140 -0.41 13.27 7.88
CA SER A 140 0.49 14.01 7.00
C SER A 140 1.87 13.36 7.18
N THR A 141 2.38 12.66 6.17
CA THR A 141 3.80 12.34 6.09
C THR A 141 4.45 13.46 5.27
N PRO A 142 4.85 14.59 5.89
CA PRO A 142 5.76 15.49 5.22
C PRO A 142 6.98 14.68 4.77
N LYS A 143 7.61 15.08 3.65
CA LYS A 143 8.81 14.41 3.10
C LYS A 143 9.91 14.13 4.15
N SER A 144 9.92 14.85 5.28
CA SER A 144 10.80 14.60 6.43
C SER A 144 10.50 13.27 7.15
N ARG A 145 9.24 12.86 7.28
CA ARG A 145 8.84 11.63 7.97
C ARG A 145 9.21 10.39 7.16
N LEU A 146 9.11 10.41 5.82
CA LEU A 146 9.66 9.33 4.97
C LEU A 146 11.17 9.09 5.14
N LYS A 147 11.93 10.09 5.60
CA LYS A 147 13.35 9.97 5.91
C LYS A 147 13.56 9.38 7.32
N GLU A 148 12.82 9.88 8.30
CA GLU A 148 12.77 9.37 9.68
C GLU A 148 12.36 7.89 9.71
N LEU A 149 11.30 7.54 8.99
CA LEU A 149 10.78 6.18 8.89
C LEU A 149 11.73 5.18 8.20
N ARG A 150 12.58 5.65 7.28
CA ARG A 150 13.65 4.80 6.71
C ARG A 150 14.73 4.46 7.73
N GLU A 151 14.98 5.36 8.67
CA GLU A 151 15.94 5.20 9.76
C GLU A 151 15.31 4.39 10.92
N ASP A 152 14.03 4.62 11.22
CA ASP A 152 13.30 4.02 12.36
C ASP A 152 12.81 2.58 12.10
N TYR A 153 12.37 2.25 10.87
CA TYR A 153 11.74 0.94 10.59
C TYR A 153 12.75 -0.13 10.15
N GLY A 154 14.04 0.17 10.21
CA GLY A 154 15.10 -0.82 10.00
C GLY A 154 15.07 -1.49 8.63
N PHE A 155 14.58 -0.81 7.58
CA PHE A 155 14.48 -1.36 6.24
C PHE A 155 15.83 -1.87 5.75
N ARG A 156 15.98 -3.19 5.74
CA ARG A 156 17.18 -3.86 5.24
C ARG A 156 16.84 -4.61 3.97
N TYR A 157 17.38 -4.12 2.85
CA TYR A 157 17.42 -4.90 1.62
C TYR A 157 18.17 -6.21 1.90
N ILE A 158 17.50 -7.33 1.66
CA ILE A 158 18.12 -8.65 1.76
C ILE A 158 18.52 -9.05 0.33
N LYS A 159 19.80 -9.34 0.12
CA LYS A 159 20.30 -9.86 -1.16
C LYS A 159 19.93 -11.32 -1.35
#